data_AF-A0A7X4EIT1-F1
#
_entry.id   AF-A0A7X4EIT1-F1
#
_cell.length_a   1.000
_cell.length_b   1.000
_cell.length_c   1.000
_cell.angle_alpha   90.00
_cell.angle_beta   90.00
_cell.angle_gamma   90.00
#
_symmetry.space_group_name_H-M   'P 1'
#
loop_
_entity.id
_entity.type
_entity.pdbx_description
1 polymer ?
#
loop_
_entity_poly.entity_id
_entity_poly.type
_entity_poly.pdbx_seq_one_letter_code
_entity_poly.pdbx_strand_id
1 'polypeptide(L)'
;GMIGARTLTIIDTSIDEAIWSLHFSGRTTGGYADGGVRPMAFETHPDGSTNRLFIQISNYHGVYVVDFAQRRVVQKLDMPSLPISRVTNDALQGSPGHGLAVSPDGRQLWSTSKPNGYVYAWSLPDLEYLGGVEVGHIPDWLTMTPDSRYLYVANAGSNDVSVVDTKEMREVARIPVGQVPKRNKTVVLP
;
A
#
# COMPACT_ATOMS: atom_id res chain seq x y z
N GLY A 1 3.56 -2.26 -17.41
CA GLY A 1 4.89 -2.80 -17.79
C GLY A 1 5.46 -3.56 -16.61
N MET A 2 6.13 -4.69 -16.85
CA MET A 2 6.79 -5.46 -15.80
C MET A 2 8.03 -4.67 -15.33
N ILE A 3 8.03 -4.23 -14.07
CA ILE A 3 9.21 -3.62 -13.47
C ILE A 3 10.11 -4.78 -13.04
N GLY A 4 11.17 -5.05 -13.81
CA GLY A 4 12.16 -6.08 -13.48
C GLY A 4 13.10 -5.67 -12.34
N ALA A 5 13.19 -4.36 -12.04
CA ALA A 5 14.05 -3.83 -10.99
C ALA A 5 13.46 -4.10 -9.60
N ARG A 6 14.13 -4.97 -8.85
CA ARG A 6 13.77 -5.36 -7.47
C ARG A 6 14.65 -4.64 -6.45
N THR A 7 14.94 -3.38 -6.69
CA THR A 7 15.94 -2.66 -5.90
C THR A 7 15.31 -1.37 -5.36
N LEU A 8 15.37 -1.21 -4.04
CA LEU A 8 15.22 0.08 -3.38
C LEU A 8 16.59 0.76 -3.37
N THR A 9 16.65 2.02 -3.77
CA THR A 9 17.87 2.84 -3.69
C THR A 9 17.57 4.06 -2.83
N ILE A 10 18.43 4.34 -1.85
CA ILE A 10 18.39 5.58 -1.08
C ILE A 10 19.44 6.52 -1.65
N ILE A 11 19.02 7.76 -1.93
CA ILE A 11 19.84 8.82 -2.50
C ILE A 11 19.93 9.93 -1.45
N ASP A 12 21.15 10.38 -1.16
CA ASP A 12 21.37 11.59 -0.38
C ASP A 12 21.25 12.81 -1.31
N THR A 13 20.21 13.61 -1.09
CA THR A 13 19.89 14.78 -1.91
C THR A 13 20.82 15.96 -1.72
N SER A 14 21.71 15.94 -0.72
CA SER A 14 22.70 17.00 -0.52
C SER A 14 23.91 16.85 -1.45
N ILE A 15 24.14 15.63 -1.93
CA ILE A 15 25.27 15.26 -2.81
C ILE A 15 24.82 14.56 -4.10
N ASP A 16 23.53 14.26 -4.25
CA ASP A 16 22.91 13.53 -5.37
C ASP A 16 23.52 12.14 -5.64
N GLU A 17 23.97 11.46 -4.57
CA GLU A 17 24.58 10.13 -4.66
C GLU A 17 23.75 9.05 -3.97
N ALA A 18 23.77 7.84 -4.55
CA ALA A 18 23.18 6.66 -3.91
C ALA A 18 24.04 6.23 -2.71
N ILE A 19 23.47 6.29 -1.51
CA ILE A 19 24.18 5.95 -0.27
C ILE A 19 24.05 4.47 0.11
N TRP A 20 22.97 3.82 -0.31
CA TRP A 20 22.82 2.36 -0.24
C TRP A 20 21.65 1.87 -1.09
N SER A 21 21.62 0.57 -1.33
CA SER A 21 20.52 -0.10 -2.02
C SER A 21 20.19 -1.43 -1.35
N LEU A 22 18.91 -1.81 -1.40
CA LEU A 22 18.41 -3.08 -0.92
C LEU A 22 17.77 -3.83 -2.09
N HIS A 23 18.26 -5.04 -2.35
CA HIS A 23 17.69 -5.92 -3.36
C HIS A 23 16.66 -6.88 -2.75
N PHE A 24 15.46 -6.93 -3.32
CA PHE A 24 14.40 -7.84 -2.93
C PHE A 24 14.51 -9.13 -3.73
N SER A 25 14.92 -10.21 -3.07
CA SER A 25 14.96 -11.55 -3.65
C SER A 25 14.02 -12.47 -2.85
N GLY A 26 12.78 -12.58 -3.30
CA GLY A 26 11.78 -13.49 -2.72
C GLY A 26 11.01 -14.24 -3.80
N ARG A 27 10.33 -15.31 -3.39
CA ARG A 27 9.35 -16.03 -4.20
C ARG A 27 8.00 -15.95 -3.52
N THR A 28 6.97 -15.78 -4.32
CA THR A 28 5.57 -15.90 -3.91
C THR A 28 5.22 -17.36 -3.64
N THR A 29 4.14 -17.57 -2.89
CA THR A 29 3.55 -18.90 -2.63
C THR A 29 3.18 -19.67 -3.90
N GLY A 30 2.94 -18.98 -5.03
CA GLY A 30 2.69 -19.58 -6.35
C GLY A 30 3.96 -19.89 -7.16
N GLY A 31 5.15 -19.71 -6.59
CA GLY A 31 6.43 -20.00 -7.26
C GLY A 31 6.95 -18.89 -8.19
N TYR A 32 6.14 -17.85 -8.46
CA TYR A 32 6.62 -16.67 -9.17
C TYR A 32 7.61 -15.92 -8.29
N ALA A 33 8.72 -15.49 -8.88
CA ALA A 33 9.61 -14.57 -8.20
C ALA A 33 8.88 -13.25 -7.94
N ASP A 34 9.13 -12.67 -6.77
CA ASP A 34 8.73 -11.30 -6.48
C ASP A 34 9.21 -10.39 -7.61
N GLY A 35 8.43 -9.40 -8.01
CA GLY A 35 8.82 -8.48 -9.08
C GLY A 35 9.24 -7.13 -8.53
N GLY A 36 9.05 -6.07 -9.30
CA GLY A 36 9.58 -4.76 -8.95
C GLY A 36 8.93 -4.11 -7.73
N VAL A 37 9.70 -3.17 -7.15
CA VAL A 37 9.26 -2.27 -6.08
C VAL A 37 8.09 -1.42 -6.58
N ARG A 38 7.00 -1.38 -5.80
CA ARG A 38 5.80 -0.58 -6.06
C ARG A 38 5.67 0.52 -4.98
N PRO A 39 4.49 1.11 -4.66
CA PRO A 39 4.49 2.28 -3.78
C PRO A 39 5.19 1.96 -2.46
N MET A 40 5.75 3.01 -1.88
CA MET A 40 6.37 2.95 -0.57
C MET A 40 5.67 3.95 0.34
N ALA A 41 5.53 3.59 1.60
CA ALA A 41 5.17 4.48 2.68
C ALA A 41 6.25 4.42 3.76
N PHE A 42 6.31 5.44 4.59
CA PHE A 42 7.34 5.57 5.62
C PHE A 42 6.67 5.69 6.98
N GLU A 43 7.23 5.02 7.97
CA GLU A 43 7.05 5.38 9.36
C GLU A 43 8.25 6.20 9.81
N THR A 44 8.00 7.26 10.56
CA THR A 44 9.03 8.13 11.11
C THR A 44 9.13 7.99 12.62
N HIS A 45 10.31 8.26 13.17
CA HIS A 45 10.49 8.57 14.57
C HIS A 45 9.80 9.91 14.93
N PRO A 46 9.62 10.22 16.24
CA PRO A 46 9.03 11.49 16.67
C PRO A 46 9.79 12.74 16.20
N ASP A 47 11.08 12.63 15.90
CA ASP A 47 11.91 13.71 15.36
C ASP A 47 11.78 13.88 13.83
N GLY A 48 10.96 13.06 13.17
CA GLY A 48 10.72 13.08 11.73
C GLY A 48 11.71 12.25 10.92
N SER A 49 12.74 11.66 11.54
CA SER A 49 13.66 10.77 10.83
C SER A 49 13.01 9.43 10.47
N THR A 50 13.42 8.83 9.35
CA THR A 50 12.84 7.56 8.86
C THR A 50 13.15 6.40 9.80
N ASN A 51 12.11 5.70 10.27
CA ASN A 51 12.23 4.48 11.07
C ASN A 51 12.13 3.22 10.18
N ARG A 52 10.97 3.04 9.55
CA ARG A 52 10.67 1.87 8.71
C ARG A 52 10.13 2.30 7.35
N LEU A 53 10.40 1.48 6.32
CA LEU A 53 9.72 1.58 5.04
C LEU A 53 8.74 0.43 4.89
N PHE A 54 7.56 0.75 4.42
CA PHE A 54 6.56 -0.19 3.98
C PHE A 54 6.55 -0.21 2.47
N ILE A 55 6.73 -1.38 1.89
CA ILE A 55 6.97 -1.50 0.46
C ILE A 55 6.08 -2.57 -0.11
N GLN A 56 5.26 -2.19 -1.08
CA GLN A 56 4.57 -3.18 -1.87
C GLN A 56 5.50 -3.71 -2.97
N ILE A 57 5.50 -5.03 -3.15
CA ILE A 57 6.32 -5.70 -4.15
C ILE A 57 5.42 -6.39 -5.16
N SER A 58 5.83 -6.39 -6.43
CA SER A 58 5.06 -7.07 -7.47
C SER A 58 4.98 -8.58 -7.21
N ASN A 59 3.86 -9.19 -7.61
CA ASN A 59 3.50 -10.59 -7.38
C ASN A 59 3.28 -10.98 -5.90
N TYR A 60 3.64 -10.13 -4.93
CA TYR A 60 3.39 -10.39 -3.52
C TYR A 60 2.10 -9.71 -3.03
N HIS A 61 1.16 -10.50 -2.51
CA HIS A 61 -0.10 -9.99 -1.94
C HIS A 61 0.09 -9.64 -0.46
N GLY A 62 0.77 -8.52 -0.26
CA GLY A 62 1.13 -8.06 1.07
C GLY A 62 2.09 -6.87 1.02
N VAL A 63 2.69 -6.58 2.17
CA VAL A 63 3.62 -5.46 2.35
C VAL A 63 4.92 -5.95 2.98
N TYR A 64 6.05 -5.56 2.41
CA TYR A 64 7.37 -5.74 3.00
C TYR A 64 7.63 -4.65 4.02
N VAL A 65 8.19 -5.01 5.17
CA VAL A 65 8.66 -4.07 6.19
C VAL A 65 10.18 -4.07 6.18
N VAL A 66 10.76 -2.92 5.89
CA VAL A 66 12.21 -2.69 5.90
C VAL A 66 12.54 -1.81 7.10
N ASP A 67 13.48 -2.27 7.92
CA ASP A 67 14.11 -1.43 8.93
C ASP A 67 15.16 -0.54 8.24
N PHE A 68 15.00 0.78 8.37
CA PHE A 68 15.84 1.74 7.65
C PHE A 68 17.28 1.71 8.13
N ALA A 69 17.50 1.65 9.45
CA ALA A 69 18.83 1.65 10.06
C ALA A 69 19.58 0.35 9.77
N GLN A 70 18.90 -0.78 9.86
CA GLN A 70 19.46 -2.12 9.62
C GLN A 70 19.55 -2.47 8.13
N ARG A 71 18.95 -1.66 7.24
CA ARG A 71 18.99 -1.80 5.77
C ARG A 71 18.56 -3.19 5.30
N ARG A 72 17.53 -3.76 5.95
CA ARG A 72 17.06 -5.11 5.63
C ARG A 72 15.56 -5.24 5.83
N VAL A 73 14.98 -6.20 5.11
CA VAL A 73 13.61 -6.66 5.39
C VAL A 73 13.60 -7.32 6.77
N VAL A 74 12.70 -6.86 7.64
CA VAL A 74 12.52 -7.39 9.00
C VAL A 74 11.24 -8.18 9.17
N GLN A 75 10.22 -7.90 8.35
CA GLN A 75 8.94 -8.59 8.38
C GLN A 75 8.25 -8.51 7.02
N LYS A 76 7.31 -9.43 6.78
CA LYS A 76 6.33 -9.35 5.69
C LYS A 76 4.93 -9.44 6.28
N LEU A 77 4.03 -8.57 5.80
CA LEU A 77 2.63 -8.51 6.20
C LEU A 77 1.80 -9.12 5.09
N ASP A 78 1.40 -10.37 5.28
CA ASP A 78 0.54 -11.07 4.33
C ASP A 78 -0.89 -10.52 4.42
N MET A 79 -1.51 -10.30 3.26
CA MET A 79 -2.96 -10.11 3.19
C MET A 79 -3.67 -11.47 3.26
N PRO A 80 -4.96 -11.50 3.62
CA PRO A 80 -5.72 -12.75 3.63
C PRO A 80 -5.65 -13.49 2.29
N SER A 81 -5.33 -14.79 2.36
CA SER A 81 -5.36 -15.68 1.19
C SER A 81 -6.72 -15.65 0.52
N LEU A 82 -6.73 -15.42 -0.79
CA LEU A 82 -7.95 -15.36 -1.58
C LEU A 82 -8.21 -16.71 -2.26
N PRO A 83 -9.43 -17.27 -2.17
CA PRO A 83 -9.78 -18.41 -3.01
C PRO A 83 -9.71 -17.98 -4.48
N ILE A 84 -9.32 -18.91 -5.37
CA ILE A 84 -9.17 -18.63 -6.81
C ILE A 84 -10.43 -17.98 -7.40
N SER A 85 -11.63 -18.35 -6.91
CA SER A 85 -12.90 -17.79 -7.34
C SER A 85 -13.09 -16.30 -7.03
N ARG A 86 -12.32 -15.73 -6.10
CA ARG A 86 -12.34 -14.31 -5.72
C ARG A 86 -11.16 -13.51 -6.26
N VAL A 87 -10.31 -14.12 -7.08
CA VAL A 87 -9.22 -13.42 -7.77
C VAL A 87 -9.77 -12.93 -9.10
N THR A 88 -9.97 -11.63 -9.23
CA THR A 88 -10.28 -11.04 -10.54
C THR A 88 -9.06 -11.15 -11.46
N ASN A 89 -9.29 -11.36 -12.76
CA ASN A 89 -8.23 -11.43 -13.76
C ASN A 89 -7.36 -10.15 -13.82
N ASP A 90 -7.82 -9.04 -13.21
CA ASP A 90 -7.05 -7.80 -13.12
C ASP A 90 -5.87 -7.87 -12.13
N ALA A 91 -5.86 -8.85 -11.23
CA ALA A 91 -4.68 -9.25 -10.45
C ALA A 91 -3.51 -9.74 -11.34
N LEU A 92 -3.80 -10.20 -12.56
CA LEU A 92 -2.85 -10.86 -13.46
C LEU A 92 -1.79 -9.93 -14.05
N GLN A 93 -1.89 -8.61 -13.83
CA GLN A 93 -0.78 -7.69 -14.15
C GLN A 93 0.42 -7.81 -13.18
N GLY A 94 0.39 -8.78 -12.27
CA GLY A 94 1.41 -8.97 -11.23
C GLY A 94 1.39 -7.86 -10.18
N SER A 95 0.27 -7.15 -10.02
CA SER A 95 0.07 -6.01 -9.10
C SER A 95 -1.12 -6.20 -8.20
N PRO A 96 -1.03 -7.09 -7.20
CA PRO A 96 -2.15 -7.33 -6.29
C PRO A 96 -2.52 -6.11 -5.43
N GLY A 97 -1.67 -5.09 -5.34
CA GLY A 97 -2.09 -3.75 -4.92
C GLY A 97 -1.26 -2.65 -5.57
N HIS A 98 -1.63 -1.39 -5.31
CA HIS A 98 -0.92 -0.22 -5.82
C HIS A 98 -1.00 1.04 -4.92
N GLY A 99 -1.97 1.14 -4.01
CA GLY A 99 -2.02 2.19 -2.98
C GLY A 99 -1.52 1.68 -1.63
N LEU A 100 -0.68 2.47 -0.96
CA LEU A 100 -0.09 2.20 0.35
C LEU A 100 0.08 3.54 1.10
N ALA A 101 -0.38 3.63 2.36
CA ALA A 101 -0.19 4.84 3.17
C ALA A 101 -0.13 4.52 4.66
N VAL A 102 0.70 5.29 5.38
CA VAL A 102 0.61 5.44 6.82
C VAL A 102 -0.37 6.58 7.13
N SER A 103 -1.21 6.37 8.12
CA SER A 103 -2.16 7.36 8.63
C SER A 103 -1.44 8.60 9.19
N PRO A 104 -2.00 9.81 9.04
CA PRO A 104 -1.38 11.03 9.56
C PRO A 104 -1.07 11.03 11.06
N ASP A 105 -1.83 10.28 11.85
CA ASP A 105 -1.57 10.11 13.29
C ASP A 105 -0.47 9.07 13.60
N GLY A 106 0.06 8.40 12.58
CA GLY A 106 1.10 7.38 12.68
C GLY A 106 0.64 6.06 13.30
N ARG A 107 -0.66 5.79 13.41
CA ARG A 107 -1.20 4.64 14.17
C ARG A 107 -1.59 3.43 13.33
N GLN A 108 -1.70 3.62 12.02
CA GLN A 108 -2.20 2.59 11.10
C GLN A 108 -1.49 2.65 9.74
N LEU A 109 -1.23 1.48 9.16
CA LEU A 109 -0.80 1.28 7.79
C LEU A 109 -1.94 0.70 6.96
N TRP A 110 -2.24 1.29 5.80
CA TRP A 110 -3.30 0.88 4.90
C TRP A 110 -2.77 0.52 3.52
N SER A 111 -3.27 -0.58 2.94
CA SER A 111 -2.91 -1.01 1.59
C SER A 111 -4.11 -1.50 0.79
N THR A 112 -4.16 -1.11 -0.48
CA THR A 112 -5.14 -1.62 -1.44
C THR A 112 -4.88 -3.08 -1.80
N SER A 113 -5.96 -3.80 -2.11
CA SER A 113 -5.99 -5.13 -2.68
C SER A 113 -6.90 -5.14 -3.91
N LYS A 114 -6.28 -5.10 -5.10
CA LYS A 114 -6.99 -5.15 -6.39
C LYS A 114 -7.76 -6.44 -6.63
N PRO A 115 -7.20 -7.64 -6.33
CA PRO A 115 -7.82 -8.90 -6.73
C PRO A 115 -9.25 -9.08 -6.24
N ASN A 116 -9.57 -8.56 -5.05
CA ASN A 116 -10.86 -8.74 -4.39
C ASN A 116 -11.60 -7.44 -4.08
N GLY A 117 -11.06 -6.26 -4.43
CA GLY A 117 -11.72 -4.98 -4.14
C GLY A 117 -11.74 -4.63 -2.65
N TYR A 118 -10.60 -4.77 -1.96
CA TYR A 118 -10.47 -4.45 -0.53
C TYR A 118 -9.37 -3.44 -0.27
N VAL A 119 -9.43 -2.80 0.89
CA VAL A 119 -8.28 -2.23 1.59
C VAL A 119 -8.04 -3.00 2.89
N TYR A 120 -6.78 -3.17 3.27
CA TYR A 120 -6.38 -3.86 4.51
C TYR A 120 -5.56 -2.94 5.40
N ALA A 121 -5.72 -3.10 6.71
CA ALA A 121 -5.10 -2.26 7.72
C ALA A 121 -4.27 -3.07 8.73
N TRP A 122 -3.18 -2.47 9.18
CA TRP A 122 -2.37 -2.94 10.31
C TRP A 122 -2.12 -1.80 11.30
N SER A 123 -1.98 -2.12 12.59
CA SER A 123 -1.61 -1.16 13.62
C SER A 123 -0.15 -0.73 13.49
N LEU A 124 0.17 0.44 14.01
CA LEU A 124 1.53 0.91 14.24
C LEU A 124 1.68 1.31 15.71
N PRO A 125 2.83 1.00 16.34
CA PRO A 125 4.01 0.40 15.71
C PRO A 125 3.98 -1.13 15.59
N ASP A 126 2.98 -1.80 16.18
CA ASP A 126 3.00 -3.25 16.47
C ASP A 126 2.75 -4.15 15.24
N LEU A 127 2.27 -3.59 14.13
CA LEU A 127 1.98 -4.32 12.88
C LEU A 127 0.93 -5.43 13.04
N GLU A 128 -0.02 -5.25 13.96
CA GLU A 128 -1.13 -6.18 14.16
C GLU A 128 -2.18 -5.98 13.07
N TYR A 129 -2.69 -7.06 12.48
CA TYR A 129 -3.74 -6.98 11.47
C TYR A 129 -5.06 -6.48 12.10
N LEU A 130 -5.56 -5.34 11.61
CA LEU A 130 -6.77 -4.69 12.11
C LEU A 130 -8.03 -5.12 11.36
N GLY A 131 -7.89 -5.58 10.12
CA GLY A 131 -9.02 -6.01 9.30
C GLY A 131 -8.92 -5.53 7.86
N GLY A 132 -10.01 -5.75 7.12
CA GLY A 132 -10.16 -5.30 5.75
C GLY A 132 -11.56 -4.80 5.46
N VAL A 133 -11.65 -3.81 4.57
CA VAL A 133 -12.89 -3.16 4.16
C VAL A 133 -13.08 -3.36 2.67
N GLU A 134 -14.26 -3.87 2.29
CA GLU A 134 -14.67 -3.96 0.89
C GLU A 134 -14.90 -2.55 0.33
N VAL A 135 -14.43 -2.31 -0.88
CA VAL A 135 -14.52 -1.03 -1.61
C VAL A 135 -14.97 -1.29 -3.05
N GLY A 136 -14.80 -0.32 -3.94
CA GLY A 136 -15.07 -0.51 -5.37
C GLY A 136 -14.10 -1.48 -6.06
N HIS A 137 -14.36 -1.71 -7.34
CA HIS A 137 -13.59 -2.63 -8.17
C HIS A 137 -12.23 -2.02 -8.56
N ILE A 138 -11.16 -2.82 -8.47
CA ILE A 138 -9.75 -2.45 -8.77
C ILE A 138 -9.32 -1.17 -8.03
N PRO A 139 -9.21 -1.18 -6.68
CA PRO A 139 -8.67 -0.06 -5.92
C PRO A 139 -7.20 0.18 -6.28
N ASP A 140 -6.90 1.37 -6.81
CA ASP A 140 -5.59 1.73 -7.37
C ASP A 140 -4.76 2.62 -6.45
N TRP A 141 -5.40 3.51 -5.68
CA TRP A 141 -4.72 4.44 -4.78
C TRP A 141 -5.57 4.80 -3.57
N LEU A 142 -4.92 5.29 -2.53
CA LEU A 142 -5.59 5.75 -1.32
C LEU A 142 -4.92 7.00 -0.73
N THR A 143 -5.70 7.79 -0.02
CA THR A 143 -5.28 9.00 0.71
C THR A 143 -6.16 9.18 1.94
N MET A 144 -5.64 9.81 2.99
CA MET A 144 -6.35 9.95 4.27
C MET A 144 -6.61 11.41 4.61
N THR A 145 -7.70 11.68 5.32
CA THR A 145 -7.94 13.00 5.92
C THR A 145 -6.89 13.29 7.00
N PRO A 146 -6.51 14.56 7.24
CA PRO A 146 -5.48 14.90 8.22
C PRO A 146 -5.77 14.43 9.65
N ASP A 147 -7.05 14.27 10.00
CA ASP A 147 -7.51 13.74 11.28
C ASP A 147 -7.50 12.20 11.34
N SER A 148 -6.99 11.52 10.30
CA SER A 148 -6.94 10.07 10.14
C SER A 148 -8.29 9.35 10.13
N ARG A 149 -9.41 10.08 10.12
CA ARG A 149 -10.75 9.49 10.27
C ARG A 149 -11.25 8.82 9.01
N TYR A 150 -10.96 9.38 7.84
CA TYR A 150 -11.47 8.88 6.57
C TYR A 150 -10.34 8.54 5.61
N LEU A 151 -10.45 7.36 5.01
CA LEU A 151 -9.62 6.89 3.92
C LEU A 151 -10.43 6.98 2.62
N TYR A 152 -9.90 7.71 1.63
CA TYR A 152 -10.49 7.84 0.31
C TYR A 152 -9.74 6.94 -0.66
N VAL A 153 -10.44 6.01 -1.29
CA VAL A 153 -9.86 4.98 -2.17
C VAL A 153 -10.34 5.18 -3.60
N ALA A 154 -9.40 5.39 -4.53
CA ALA A 154 -9.70 5.51 -5.95
C ALA A 154 -9.90 4.13 -6.57
N ASN A 155 -11.10 3.84 -7.08
CA ASN A 155 -11.46 2.54 -7.62
C ASN A 155 -11.50 2.58 -9.16
N ALA A 156 -10.41 2.14 -9.77
CA ALA A 156 -10.20 2.26 -11.21
C ALA A 156 -11.19 1.44 -12.05
N GLY A 157 -11.60 0.27 -11.55
CA GLY A 157 -12.47 -0.66 -12.27
C GLY A 157 -13.96 -0.33 -12.16
N SER A 158 -14.33 0.54 -11.23
CA SER A 158 -15.73 0.93 -10.99
C SER A 158 -16.00 2.42 -11.21
N ASN A 159 -14.96 3.21 -11.50
CA ASN A 159 -15.06 4.64 -11.80
C ASN A 159 -15.65 5.46 -10.64
N ASP A 160 -15.30 5.09 -9.41
CA ASP A 160 -15.76 5.76 -8.20
C ASP A 160 -14.64 5.92 -7.17
N VAL A 161 -14.93 6.66 -6.12
CA VAL A 161 -14.10 6.80 -4.91
C VAL A 161 -14.88 6.29 -3.72
N SER A 162 -14.36 5.27 -3.03
CA SER A 162 -14.87 4.82 -1.75
C SER A 162 -14.38 5.71 -0.62
N VAL A 163 -15.24 6.01 0.34
CA VAL A 163 -14.89 6.66 1.62
C VAL A 163 -15.04 5.63 2.72
N VAL A 164 -13.94 5.31 3.39
CA VAL A 164 -13.88 4.34 4.48
C VAL A 164 -13.68 5.09 5.79
N ASP A 165 -14.55 4.82 6.78
CA ASP A 165 -14.32 5.24 8.16
C ASP A 165 -13.32 4.27 8.80
N THR A 166 -12.17 4.79 9.21
CA THR A 166 -11.02 4.00 9.66
C THR A 166 -11.23 3.42 11.05
N LYS A 167 -12.11 4.01 11.85
CA LYS A 167 -12.44 3.53 13.18
C LYS A 167 -13.52 2.45 13.11
N GLU A 168 -14.55 2.70 12.32
CA GLU A 168 -15.68 1.77 12.16
C GLU A 168 -15.37 0.62 11.19
N MET A 169 -14.20 0.66 10.51
CA MET A 169 -13.74 -0.36 9.56
C MET A 169 -14.80 -0.72 8.50
N ARG A 170 -15.43 0.31 7.92
CA ARG A 170 -16.47 0.14 6.89
C ARG A 170 -16.51 1.30 5.89
N GLU A 171 -16.99 1.00 4.70
CA GLU A 171 -17.33 2.04 3.72
C GLU A 171 -18.55 2.83 4.22
N VAL A 172 -18.45 4.16 4.15
CA VAL A 172 -19.52 5.10 4.55
C VAL A 172 -20.11 5.87 3.38
N ALA A 173 -19.40 5.94 2.25
CA ALA A 173 -19.88 6.55 1.02
C ALA A 173 -19.13 6.01 -0.21
N ARG A 174 -19.77 6.12 -1.37
CA ARG A 174 -19.19 5.83 -2.68
C ARG A 174 -19.55 6.94 -3.65
N ILE A 175 -18.55 7.58 -4.24
CA ILE A 175 -18.69 8.82 -5.00
C ILE A 175 -18.32 8.53 -6.45
N PRO A 176 -19.27 8.60 -7.40
CA PRO A 176 -18.97 8.46 -8.83
C PRO A 176 -17.98 9.54 -9.29
N VAL A 177 -17.00 9.16 -10.10
CA VAL A 177 -16.00 10.07 -10.68
C VAL A 177 -15.79 9.76 -12.17
N GLY A 178 -14.78 10.40 -12.77
CA GLY A 178 -14.34 10.11 -14.14
C GLY A 178 -13.84 8.66 -14.31
N GLN A 179 -13.53 8.32 -15.55
CA GLN A 179 -13.12 6.95 -15.89
C GLN A 179 -11.72 6.62 -15.35
N VAL A 180 -11.58 5.42 -14.78
CA VAL A 180 -10.33 4.79 -14.35
C VAL A 180 -9.47 5.69 -13.45
N PRO A 181 -9.99 6.18 -12.30
CA PRO A 181 -9.22 7.03 -11.40
C PRO A 181 -7.97 6.28 -10.89
N LYS A 182 -6.79 6.85 -11.14
CA LYS A 182 -5.49 6.22 -10.80
C LYS A 182 -4.87 6.72 -9.50
N ARG A 183 -5.08 7.99 -9.16
CA ARG A 183 -4.57 8.64 -7.95
C ARG A 183 -5.58 9.68 -7.47
N ASN A 184 -5.70 9.79 -6.16
CA ASN A 184 -6.44 10.84 -5.47
C ASN A 184 -5.58 11.45 -4.37
N LYS A 185 -5.92 12.67 -3.96
CA LYS A 185 -5.32 13.36 -2.81
C LYS A 185 -6.41 14.09 -2.02
N THR A 186 -6.23 14.09 -0.71
CA THR A 186 -6.97 14.92 0.25
C THR A 186 -6.22 16.24 0.41
N VAL A 187 -6.95 17.34 0.39
CA VAL A 187 -6.43 18.70 0.59
C VAL A 187 -7.31 19.43 1.60
N VAL A 188 -6.71 20.29 2.41
CA VAL A 188 -7.44 21.17 3.33
C VAL A 188 -7.62 22.51 2.63
N LEU A 189 -8.87 22.98 2.57
CA LEU A 189 -9.19 24.31 2.05
C LEU A 189 -9.03 25.35 3.17
N PRO A 190 -8.69 26.61 2.82
CA PRO A 190 -8.62 27.72 3.77
C PRO A 190 -9.98 28.05 4.41
#